data_AF-A0A0P1GEI7-F1
#
_entry.id   AF-A0A0P1GEI7-F1
#
_cell.length_a   1.000
_cell.length_b   1.000
_cell.length_c   1.000
_cell.angle_alpha   90.00
_cell.angle_beta   90.00
_cell.angle_gamma   90.00
#
_symmetry.space_group_name_H-M   'P 1'
#
loop_
_entity.id
_entity.type
_entity.pdbx_description
1 polymer ?
#
loop_
_entity_poly.entity_id
_entity_poly.type
_entity_poly.pdbx_seq_one_letter_code
_entity_poly.pdbx_strand_id
1 'polypeptide(L)'
;MRHIMIALALIFSATLAQADITWKVDRLGAGSVMVMKDRVAAMSHVKRGSRNGLHMFDVFEGQGQNAIFLGSYKVTAQGNVVEKITADGAVTRFAPHNCARVLGKCTFTVTHADGFREQKTRITEATRTGLRYAEYGVNGLETEGALGLDTFGAAKAGWVQTAGKKKRKSKRVMIALK
;
A
#
# COMPACT_ATOMS: atom_id res chain seq x y z
N MET A 1 13.43 -2.15 64.71
CA MET A 1 13.34 -1.29 63.51
C MET A 1 13.27 -2.22 62.29
N ARG A 2 12.09 -2.39 61.71
CA ARG A 2 11.81 -3.42 60.69
C ARG A 2 11.48 -2.68 59.39
N HIS A 3 12.48 -2.56 58.52
CA HIS A 3 12.33 -1.90 57.22
C HIS A 3 11.49 -2.79 56.29
N ILE A 4 10.31 -2.32 55.93
CA ILE A 4 9.49 -2.90 54.87
C ILE A 4 9.96 -2.25 53.57
N MET A 5 10.77 -2.97 52.79
CA MET A 5 11.06 -2.60 51.41
C MET A 5 9.90 -3.04 50.52
N ILE A 6 9.13 -2.07 50.02
CA ILE A 6 8.17 -2.29 48.93
C ILE A 6 8.92 -2.06 47.63
N ALA A 7 9.27 -3.15 46.94
CA ALA A 7 9.80 -3.09 45.58
C ALA A 7 8.63 -2.89 44.61
N LEU A 8 8.49 -1.68 44.08
CA LEU A 8 7.51 -1.35 43.04
C LEU A 8 8.05 -1.84 41.69
N ALA A 9 7.64 -3.05 41.27
CA ALA A 9 7.94 -3.57 39.94
C ALA A 9 7.09 -2.80 38.90
N LEU A 10 7.67 -1.76 38.31
CA LEU A 10 7.16 -1.11 37.10
C LEU A 10 7.29 -2.10 35.94
N ILE A 11 6.24 -2.88 35.70
CA ILE A 11 6.10 -3.65 34.47
C ILE A 11 5.86 -2.63 33.35
N PHE A 12 6.95 -2.20 32.72
CA PHE A 12 6.90 -1.46 31.46
C PHE A 12 6.39 -2.46 30.40
N SER A 13 5.07 -2.51 30.25
CA SER A 13 4.45 -3.11 29.06
C SER A 13 4.89 -2.26 27.88
N ALA A 14 6.03 -2.59 27.29
CA ALA A 14 6.46 -2.04 26.03
C ALA A 14 5.42 -2.45 24.98
N THR A 15 4.41 -1.60 24.81
CA THR A 15 3.58 -1.65 23.61
C THR A 15 4.57 -1.45 22.48
N LEU A 16 4.87 -2.53 21.74
CA LEU A 16 5.64 -2.45 20.51
C LEU A 16 4.94 -1.37 19.68
N ALA A 17 5.58 -0.21 19.55
CA ALA A 17 5.07 0.88 18.75
C ALA A 17 4.79 0.30 17.36
N GLN A 18 3.52 0.09 17.06
CA GLN A 18 3.10 -0.54 15.83
C GLN A 18 3.56 0.37 14.70
N ALA A 19 4.30 -0.16 13.74
CA ALA A 19 4.78 0.63 12.62
C ALA A 19 3.59 1.36 11.98
N ASP A 20 3.65 2.69 11.87
CA ASP A 20 2.65 3.46 11.15
C ASP A 20 2.70 3.03 9.68
N ILE A 21 1.70 2.26 9.27
CA ILE A 21 1.58 1.75 7.91
C ILE A 21 0.87 2.73 6.99
N THR A 22 0.46 3.91 7.48
CA THR A 22 -0.20 4.95 6.70
C THR A 22 0.74 5.54 5.67
N TRP A 23 0.25 5.75 4.45
CA TRP A 23 1.02 6.48 3.44
C TRP A 23 0.64 7.96 3.45
N LYS A 24 1.60 8.81 3.81
CA LYS A 24 1.46 10.26 3.99
C LYS A 24 1.53 10.96 2.63
N VAL A 25 0.48 10.77 1.81
CA VAL A 25 0.42 11.24 0.42
C VAL A 25 0.30 12.75 0.31
N ASP A 26 -0.37 13.36 1.28
CA ASP A 26 -0.51 14.81 1.46
C ASP A 26 0.84 15.52 1.49
N ARG A 27 1.89 14.86 2.00
CA ARG A 27 3.26 15.38 2.06
C ARG A 27 4.04 15.34 0.74
N LEU A 28 3.46 14.79 -0.33
CA LEU A 28 4.13 14.67 -1.63
C LEU A 28 3.69 15.83 -2.54
N GLY A 29 4.59 16.61 -3.13
CA GLY A 29 4.22 17.58 -4.15
C GLY A 29 3.81 16.95 -5.49
N ALA A 30 3.06 17.69 -6.30
CA ALA A 30 2.82 17.30 -7.69
C ALA A 30 4.16 17.18 -8.45
N GLY A 31 4.30 16.15 -9.27
CA GLY A 31 5.56 15.78 -9.91
C GLY A 31 6.46 14.88 -9.07
N SER A 32 6.07 14.50 -7.84
CA SER A 32 6.80 13.47 -7.08
C SER A 32 6.76 12.13 -7.83
N VAL A 33 7.90 11.44 -7.88
CA VAL A 33 8.06 10.17 -8.60
C VAL A 33 8.58 9.09 -7.68
N MET A 34 8.02 7.88 -7.80
CA MET A 34 8.56 6.66 -7.20
C MET A 34 8.71 5.58 -8.26
N VAL A 35 9.88 4.95 -8.34
CA VAL A 35 10.12 3.83 -9.29
C VAL A 35 10.42 2.55 -8.53
N MET A 36 9.58 1.55 -8.75
CA MET A 36 9.73 0.19 -8.25
C MET A 36 10.22 -0.72 -9.37
N LYS A 37 11.30 -1.45 -9.16
CA LYS A 37 11.88 -2.34 -10.16
C LYS A 37 11.94 -3.77 -9.63
N ASP A 38 11.57 -4.73 -10.48
CA ASP A 38 11.88 -6.14 -10.26
C ASP A 38 12.89 -6.65 -11.30
N ARG A 39 13.00 -7.98 -11.45
CA ARG A 39 13.95 -8.57 -12.41
C ARG A 39 13.55 -8.37 -13.87
N VAL A 40 12.28 -8.05 -14.14
CA VAL A 40 11.71 -8.02 -15.49
C VAL A 40 11.44 -6.57 -15.92
N ALA A 41 10.84 -5.76 -15.05
CA ALA A 41 10.35 -4.45 -15.41
C ALA A 41 10.53 -3.42 -14.29
N ALA A 42 10.49 -2.15 -14.68
CA ALA A 42 10.33 -1.01 -13.79
C ALA A 42 8.88 -0.50 -13.86
N MET A 43 8.38 0.01 -12.74
CA MET A 43 7.06 0.62 -12.62
C MET A 43 7.24 2.00 -11.98
N SER A 44 6.85 3.03 -12.70
CA SER A 44 6.94 4.42 -12.27
C SER A 44 5.57 4.90 -11.80
N HIS A 45 5.53 5.50 -10.61
CA HIS A 45 4.35 6.15 -10.04
C HIS A 45 4.61 7.64 -9.95
N VAL A 46 3.81 8.45 -10.65
CA VAL A 46 4.00 9.90 -10.75
C VAL A 46 2.80 10.63 -10.15
N LYS A 47 3.00 11.41 -9.10
CA LYS A 47 1.91 12.23 -8.51
C LYS A 47 1.56 13.35 -9.48
N ARG A 48 0.33 13.38 -9.98
CA ARG A 48 -0.15 14.43 -10.90
C ARG A 48 -0.63 15.67 -10.17
N GLY A 49 -1.23 15.47 -9.00
CA GLY A 49 -1.79 16.56 -8.21
C GLY A 49 -2.88 16.06 -7.28
N SER A 50 -3.71 16.98 -6.82
CA SER A 50 -4.80 16.69 -5.88
C SER A 50 -6.04 17.47 -6.28
N ARG A 51 -7.22 16.86 -6.17
CA ARG A 51 -8.52 17.50 -6.39
C ARG A 51 -9.56 16.88 -5.47
N ASN A 52 -10.37 17.71 -4.82
CA ASN A 52 -11.45 17.28 -3.93
C ASN A 52 -10.98 16.28 -2.85
N GLY A 53 -9.82 16.52 -2.23
CA GLY A 53 -9.26 15.65 -1.19
C GLY A 53 -8.66 14.32 -1.69
N LEU A 54 -8.66 14.07 -3.00
CA LEU A 54 -8.03 12.90 -3.60
C LEU A 54 -6.74 13.30 -4.33
N HIS A 55 -5.73 12.46 -4.21
CA HIS A 55 -4.44 12.59 -4.89
C HIS A 55 -4.37 11.61 -6.05
N MET A 56 -4.00 12.09 -7.23
CA MET A 56 -3.93 11.27 -8.43
C MET A 56 -2.48 10.90 -8.74
N PHE A 57 -2.26 9.63 -9.06
CA PHE A 57 -0.99 9.11 -9.52
C PHE A 57 -1.15 8.42 -10.85
N ASP A 58 -0.27 8.72 -11.79
CA ASP A 58 -0.14 7.97 -13.03
C ASP A 58 0.86 6.83 -12.83
N VAL A 59 0.63 5.74 -13.55
CA VAL A 59 1.42 4.52 -13.51
C VAL A 59 1.97 4.26 -14.90
N PHE A 60 3.27 4.04 -14.99
CA PHE A 60 3.94 3.73 -16.24
C PHE A 60 4.81 2.48 -16.10
N GLU A 61 4.82 1.64 -17.12
CA GLU A 61 5.84 0.62 -17.29
C GLU A 61 7.11 1.24 -17.88
N GLY A 62 8.26 0.96 -17.28
CA GLY A 62 9.55 1.55 -17.66
C GLY A 62 9.88 2.83 -16.90
N GLN A 63 10.85 3.57 -17.45
CA GLN A 63 11.40 4.80 -16.86
C GLN A 63 11.74 5.81 -17.97
N GLY A 64 11.65 7.10 -17.66
CA GLY A 64 12.00 8.18 -18.60
C GLY A 64 10.97 8.38 -19.72
N GLN A 65 11.43 8.88 -20.87
CA GLN A 65 10.55 9.33 -21.97
C GLN A 65 9.84 8.20 -22.73
N ASN A 66 10.34 6.96 -22.63
CA ASN A 66 9.77 5.79 -23.30
C ASN A 66 8.84 4.97 -22.39
N ALA A 67 8.46 5.52 -21.22
CA ALA A 67 7.62 4.80 -20.28
C ALA A 67 6.18 4.69 -20.83
N ILE A 68 5.63 3.48 -20.81
CA ILE A 68 4.30 3.18 -21.35
C ILE A 68 3.26 3.47 -20.28
N PHE A 69 2.30 4.35 -20.56
CA PHE A 69 1.21 4.65 -19.65
C PHE A 69 0.31 3.43 -19.45
N LEU A 70 0.13 3.01 -18.20
CA LEU A 70 -0.74 1.87 -17.84
C LEU A 70 -2.09 2.31 -17.27
N GLY A 71 -2.21 3.58 -16.88
CA GLY A 71 -3.37 4.10 -16.19
C GLY A 71 -3.01 4.95 -14.98
N SER A 72 -4.01 5.23 -14.17
CA SER A 72 -3.90 6.08 -12.99
C SER A 72 -4.60 5.45 -11.79
N TYR A 73 -4.33 5.96 -10.60
CA TYR A 73 -5.10 5.65 -9.41
C TYR A 73 -5.28 6.88 -8.53
N LYS A 74 -6.41 6.93 -7.83
CA LYS A 74 -6.76 7.99 -6.89
C LYS A 74 -6.63 7.46 -5.47
N VAL A 75 -6.01 8.25 -4.60
CA VAL A 75 -5.83 7.90 -3.19
C VAL A 75 -6.25 9.03 -2.27
N THR A 76 -6.67 8.69 -1.06
CA THR A 76 -6.85 9.69 0.01
C THR A 76 -5.49 10.22 0.50
N ALA A 77 -5.51 11.25 1.36
CA ALA A 77 -4.31 11.78 2.02
C ALA A 77 -3.49 10.71 2.76
N GLN A 78 -4.15 9.66 3.25
CA GLN A 78 -3.57 8.52 3.97
C GLN A 78 -3.16 7.36 3.04
N GLY A 79 -3.26 7.57 1.73
CA GLY A 79 -2.83 6.61 0.71
C GLY A 79 -3.75 5.39 0.55
N ASN A 80 -5.02 5.55 0.89
CA ASN A 80 -6.05 4.55 0.64
C ASN A 80 -6.52 4.67 -0.81
N VAL A 81 -6.42 3.59 -1.59
CA VAL A 81 -6.79 3.59 -3.00
C VAL A 81 -8.31 3.57 -3.15
N VAL A 82 -8.86 4.63 -3.70
CA VAL A 82 -10.31 4.79 -3.92
C VAL A 82 -10.70 4.25 -5.30
N GLU A 83 -9.88 4.57 -6.31
CA GLU A 83 -10.12 4.18 -7.71
C GLU A 83 -8.81 3.77 -8.39
N LYS A 84 -8.89 2.78 -9.28
CA LYS A 84 -7.89 2.49 -10.31
C LYS A 84 -8.55 2.70 -11.68
N ILE A 85 -7.82 3.33 -12.58
CA ILE A 85 -8.26 3.71 -13.91
C ILE A 85 -7.23 3.11 -14.87
N THR A 86 -7.64 2.23 -15.77
CA THR A 86 -6.76 1.67 -16.80
C THR A 86 -6.48 2.69 -17.91
N ALA A 87 -5.51 2.42 -18.78
CA ALA A 87 -5.14 3.33 -19.88
C ALA A 87 -6.29 3.65 -20.85
N ASP A 88 -7.24 2.73 -21.03
CA ASP A 88 -8.46 2.88 -21.82
C ASP A 88 -9.63 3.53 -21.04
N GLY A 89 -9.41 3.90 -19.78
CA GLY A 89 -10.38 4.61 -18.95
C GLY A 89 -11.32 3.72 -18.13
N ALA A 90 -11.17 2.39 -18.16
CA ALA A 90 -11.98 1.50 -17.33
C ALA A 90 -11.70 1.73 -15.83
N VAL A 91 -12.76 1.90 -15.04
CA VAL A 91 -12.64 2.29 -13.62
C VAL A 91 -13.00 1.14 -12.70
N THR A 92 -12.09 0.83 -11.77
CA THR A 92 -12.33 -0.08 -10.64
C THR A 92 -12.36 0.71 -9.33
N ARG A 93 -13.35 0.47 -8.48
CA ARG A 93 -13.56 1.17 -7.19
C ARG A 93 -13.48 0.23 -6.00
N PHE A 94 -13.08 0.77 -4.85
CA PHE A 94 -12.87 0.01 -3.61
C PHE A 94 -13.65 0.62 -2.43
N ALA A 95 -14.43 -0.19 -1.72
CA ALA A 95 -15.22 0.27 -0.57
C ALA A 95 -15.36 -0.81 0.54
N PRO A 96 -14.94 -0.53 1.80
CA PRO A 96 -14.14 0.62 2.21
C PRO A 96 -12.75 0.59 1.56
N HIS A 97 -12.19 1.77 1.27
CA HIS A 97 -10.92 1.90 0.55
C HIS A 97 -9.67 1.76 1.44
N ASN A 98 -9.84 1.65 2.76
CA ASN A 98 -8.74 1.67 3.73
C ASN A 98 -8.15 0.28 4.06
N CYS A 99 -8.71 -0.82 3.57
CA CYS A 99 -8.27 -2.17 3.97
C CYS A 99 -6.78 -2.46 3.70
N ALA A 100 -6.13 -1.79 2.75
CA ALA A 100 -4.70 -1.93 2.50
C ALA A 100 -3.81 -1.34 3.62
N ARG A 101 -4.38 -0.51 4.50
CA ARG A 101 -3.70 0.27 5.54
C ARG A 101 -4.31 0.08 6.94
N VAL A 102 -5.21 -0.90 7.10
CA VAL A 102 -5.81 -1.30 8.38
C VAL A 102 -5.22 -2.62 8.82
N LEU A 103 -4.78 -2.71 10.09
CA LEU A 103 -4.27 -3.94 10.69
C LEU A 103 -5.40 -4.90 11.07
N GLY A 104 -5.12 -6.19 11.01
CA GLY A 104 -6.10 -7.24 11.22
C GLY A 104 -6.93 -7.53 9.96
N LYS A 105 -8.12 -8.10 10.16
CA LYS A 105 -9.05 -8.48 9.11
C LYS A 105 -9.91 -7.29 8.69
N CYS A 106 -10.01 -7.06 7.37
CA CYS A 106 -10.83 -6.02 6.78
C CYS A 106 -11.50 -6.55 5.52
N THR A 107 -12.81 -6.33 5.38
CA THR A 107 -13.59 -6.78 4.22
C THR A 107 -14.00 -5.57 3.38
N PHE A 108 -13.88 -5.69 2.07
CA PHE A 108 -14.20 -4.63 1.12
C PHE A 108 -14.80 -5.18 -0.17
N THR A 109 -15.50 -4.32 -0.89
CA THR A 109 -16.06 -4.59 -2.21
C THR A 109 -15.19 -3.94 -3.26
N VAL A 110 -14.83 -4.72 -4.28
CA VAL A 110 -14.29 -4.24 -5.55
C VAL A 110 -15.46 -4.11 -6.52
N THR A 111 -15.67 -2.93 -7.09
CA THR A 111 -16.64 -2.71 -8.18
C THR A 111 -15.85 -2.50 -9.46
N HIS A 112 -15.99 -3.42 -10.40
CA HIS A 112 -15.30 -3.43 -11.69
C HIS A 112 -16.00 -2.49 -12.69
N ALA A 113 -15.36 -2.26 -13.83
CA ALA A 113 -15.84 -1.30 -14.83
C ALA A 113 -17.17 -1.71 -15.48
N ASP A 114 -17.43 -3.02 -15.58
CA ASP A 114 -18.68 -3.63 -16.05
C ASP A 114 -19.80 -3.63 -14.98
N GLY A 115 -19.52 -3.11 -13.78
CA GLY A 115 -20.44 -3.12 -12.65
C GLY A 115 -20.44 -4.43 -11.85
N PHE A 116 -19.64 -5.43 -12.21
CA PHE A 116 -19.46 -6.63 -11.39
C PHE A 116 -18.91 -6.24 -10.01
N ARG A 117 -19.43 -6.87 -8.96
CA ARG A 117 -19.07 -6.59 -7.58
C ARG A 117 -18.52 -7.84 -6.92
N GLU A 118 -17.30 -7.73 -6.44
CA GLU A 118 -16.60 -8.80 -5.76
C GLU A 118 -16.33 -8.41 -4.31
N GLN A 119 -16.71 -9.27 -3.36
CA GLN A 119 -16.31 -9.10 -1.96
C GLN A 119 -14.95 -9.74 -1.74
N LYS A 120 -14.04 -8.98 -1.13
CA LYS A 120 -12.71 -9.42 -0.73
C LYS A 120 -12.49 -9.23 0.75
N THR A 121 -11.66 -10.09 1.32
CA THR A 121 -11.15 -9.94 2.68
C THR A 121 -9.64 -9.82 2.64
N ARG A 122 -9.09 -8.85 3.34
CA ARG A 122 -7.66 -8.68 3.52
C ARG A 122 -7.30 -8.79 4.99
N ILE A 123 -6.25 -9.54 5.26
CA ILE A 123 -5.62 -9.62 6.58
C ILE A 123 -4.27 -8.92 6.46
N THR A 124 -4.07 -7.86 7.21
CA THR A 124 -2.81 -7.11 7.22
C THR A 124 -2.17 -7.18 8.60
N GLU A 125 -0.87 -7.43 8.63
CA GLU A 125 -0.09 -7.47 9.86
C GLU A 125 1.07 -6.50 9.75
N ALA A 126 1.37 -5.84 10.86
CA ALA A 126 2.57 -5.02 10.96
C ALA A 126 3.81 -5.93 10.97
N THR A 127 4.88 -5.44 10.35
CA THR A 127 6.22 -6.03 10.45
C THR A 127 7.15 -4.97 11.00
N ARG A 128 8.37 -5.37 11.41
CA ARG A 128 9.39 -4.44 11.91
C ARG A 128 9.64 -3.26 10.97
N THR A 129 9.51 -3.46 9.65
CA THR A 129 9.85 -2.45 8.65
C THR A 129 8.68 -2.00 7.78
N GLY A 130 7.44 -2.41 8.08
CA GLY A 130 6.29 -2.14 7.22
C GLY A 130 5.12 -3.09 7.48
N LEU A 131 4.64 -3.78 6.44
CA LEU A 131 3.47 -4.68 6.55
C LEU A 131 3.63 -5.98 5.76
N ARG A 132 2.89 -7.00 6.16
CA ARG A 132 2.57 -8.18 5.35
C ARG A 132 1.07 -8.35 5.24
N TYR A 133 0.60 -9.00 4.19
CA TYR A 133 -0.82 -9.17 3.96
C TYR A 133 -1.16 -10.45 3.21
N ALA A 134 -2.39 -10.90 3.39
CA ALA A 134 -3.06 -11.89 2.56
C ALA A 134 -4.44 -11.36 2.16
N GLU A 135 -4.80 -11.52 0.91
CA GLU A 135 -6.07 -11.09 0.32
C GLU A 135 -6.79 -12.29 -0.26
N TYR A 136 -8.06 -12.42 0.11
CA TYR A 136 -8.93 -13.54 -0.18
C TYR A 136 -10.15 -13.05 -0.95
N GLY A 137 -10.48 -13.74 -2.03
CA GLY A 137 -11.74 -13.60 -2.74
C GLY A 137 -12.68 -14.78 -2.45
N VAL A 138 -13.68 -14.95 -3.31
CA VAL A 138 -14.68 -16.04 -3.16
C VAL A 138 -14.07 -17.43 -3.27
N ASN A 139 -12.96 -17.56 -3.99
CA ASN A 139 -12.26 -18.84 -4.24
C ASN A 139 -11.07 -19.09 -3.29
N GLY A 140 -10.98 -18.33 -2.19
CA GLY A 140 -9.88 -18.44 -1.23
C GLY A 140 -8.76 -17.42 -1.49
N LEU A 141 -7.51 -17.81 -1.18
CA LEU A 141 -6.36 -16.91 -1.25
C LEU A 141 -6.07 -16.51 -2.71
N GLU A 142 -6.09 -15.20 -2.98
CA GLU A 142 -5.81 -14.66 -4.31
C GLU A 142 -4.43 -14.05 -4.40
N THR A 143 -4.03 -13.30 -3.38
CA THR A 143 -2.70 -12.71 -3.34
C THR A 143 -2.20 -12.50 -1.92
N GLU A 144 -0.91 -12.65 -1.73
CA GLU A 144 -0.22 -12.30 -0.49
C GLU A 144 1.05 -11.51 -0.81
N GLY A 145 1.55 -10.78 0.19
CA GLY A 145 2.73 -9.95 0.00
C GLY A 145 3.28 -9.37 1.28
N ALA A 146 4.43 -8.73 1.13
CA ALA A 146 5.01 -7.89 2.17
C ALA A 146 5.68 -6.66 1.58
N LEU A 147 5.60 -5.55 2.29
CA LEU A 147 6.21 -4.27 1.94
C LEU A 147 7.04 -3.77 3.11
N GLY A 148 8.30 -3.45 2.85
CA GLY A 148 9.07 -2.54 3.69
C GLY A 148 8.72 -1.10 3.32
N LEU A 149 8.39 -0.28 4.31
CA LEU A 149 7.95 1.10 4.14
C LEU A 149 9.04 2.08 4.62
N ASP A 150 9.06 3.27 4.04
CA ASP A 150 9.83 4.41 4.56
C ASP A 150 9.03 5.22 5.58
N THR A 151 9.58 6.34 6.02
CA THR A 151 8.98 7.25 7.01
C THR A 151 7.69 7.91 6.51
N PHE A 152 7.48 7.97 5.19
CA PHE A 152 6.24 8.42 4.57
C PHE A 152 5.22 7.29 4.39
N GLY A 153 5.56 6.04 4.69
CA GLY A 153 4.71 4.88 4.42
C GLY A 153 4.69 4.43 2.96
N ALA A 154 5.63 4.94 2.14
CA ALA A 154 5.83 4.54 0.77
C ALA A 154 6.73 3.29 0.69
N ALA A 155 6.51 2.44 -0.30
CA ALA A 155 7.23 1.18 -0.44
C ALA A 155 8.72 1.42 -0.76
N LYS A 156 9.62 0.78 0.01
CA LYS A 156 11.07 0.69 -0.26
C LYS A 156 11.43 -0.59 -0.99
N ALA A 157 10.78 -1.68 -0.63
CA ALA A 157 10.95 -2.99 -1.23
C ALA A 157 9.79 -3.88 -0.82
N GLY A 158 9.61 -4.98 -1.51
CA GLY A 158 8.61 -5.94 -1.14
C GLY A 158 8.56 -7.14 -2.05
N TRP A 159 7.55 -7.94 -1.82
CA TRP A 159 7.22 -9.04 -2.69
C TRP A 159 5.71 -9.23 -2.73
N VAL A 160 5.24 -9.78 -3.83
CA VAL A 160 3.86 -10.19 -4.04
C VAL A 160 3.85 -11.57 -4.67
N GLN A 161 2.88 -12.39 -4.27
CA GLN A 161 2.59 -13.66 -4.89
C GLN A 161 1.08 -13.70 -5.13
N THR A 162 0.71 -13.91 -6.38
CA THR A 162 -0.68 -14.14 -6.79
C THR A 162 -0.88 -15.65 -6.92
N ALA A 163 -2.07 -16.14 -6.61
CA ALA A 163 -2.42 -17.54 -6.76
C ALA A 163 -2.04 -18.08 -8.16
N GLY A 164 -1.37 -19.22 -8.19
CA GLY A 164 -0.88 -19.83 -9.44
C GLY A 164 0.29 -19.10 -10.13
N LYS A 165 0.86 -18.04 -9.52
CA LYS A 165 1.99 -17.29 -10.07
C LYS A 165 3.22 -17.37 -9.15
N LYS A 166 4.41 -17.27 -9.75
CA LYS A 166 5.67 -17.18 -9.00
C LYS A 166 5.75 -15.86 -8.23
N LYS A 167 6.34 -15.93 -7.04
CA LYS A 167 6.66 -14.78 -6.21
C LYS A 167 7.50 -13.75 -6.96
N ARG A 168 7.03 -12.50 -7.05
CA ARG A 168 7.76 -11.37 -7.61
C ARG A 168 8.29 -10.50 -6.48
N LYS A 169 9.58 -10.16 -6.53
CA LYS A 169 10.24 -9.25 -5.58
C LYS A 169 10.56 -7.94 -6.29
N SER A 170 10.19 -6.82 -5.70
CA SER A 170 10.50 -5.49 -6.23
C SER A 170 11.22 -4.65 -5.19
N LYS A 171 12.06 -3.73 -5.66
CA LYS A 171 12.75 -2.74 -4.84
C LYS A 171 12.57 -1.35 -5.44
N ARG A 172 12.48 -0.35 -4.58
CA ARG A 172 12.51 1.04 -4.99
C ARG A 172 13.92 1.37 -5.46
N VAL A 173 14.02 1.88 -6.68
CA VAL A 173 15.30 2.33 -7.27
C VAL A 173 15.40 3.84 -7.34
N MET A 174 14.26 4.55 -7.24
CA MET A 174 14.21 6.00 -7.22
C MET A 174 13.02 6.49 -6.41
N ILE A 175 13.22 7.56 -5.65
CA ILE A 175 12.17 8.43 -5.15
C ILE A 175 12.64 9.88 -5.31
N ALA A 176 11.82 10.70 -5.95
CA ALA A 176 12.04 12.14 -6.08
C ALA A 176 10.81 12.84 -5.51
N LEU A 177 11.00 13.62 -4.46
CA LEU A 177 9.94 14.36 -3.80
C LEU A 177 9.97 15.81 -4.28
N LYS A 178 8.78 16.34 -4.59
CA LYS A 178 8.56 17.75 -4.91
C LYS A 178 7.91 18.46 -3.74
#